data_AF-A0A0M2NZL2-F1
#
_entry.id   AF-A0A0M2NZL2-F1
#
_cell.length_a   1.000
_cell.length_b   1.000
_cell.length_c   1.000
_cell.angle_alpha   90.00
_cell.angle_beta   90.00
_cell.angle_gamma   90.00
#
_symmetry.space_group_name_H-M   'P 1'
#
loop_
_entity.id
_entity.type
_entity.pdbx_description
1 polymer ?
#
loop_
_entity_poly.entity_id
_entity_poly.type
_entity_poly.pdbx_seq_one_letter_code
_entity_poly.pdbx_strand_id
1 'polypeptide(L)'
;MNAFREIAKEKKLVSITVKDITERATVNRATFYAHFYDKYDIMDYTLSETILKNLNQSLNMVAELNEKALCQCFITITSYIQDTHEECRLNSEAYGEIVEKRVKEELEDIFLKLMSDEHKDIDRETLATSA
;
A
#
# COMPACT_ATOMS: atom_id res chain seq x y z
N MET A 1 3.93 8.96 9.40
CA MET A 1 4.01 7.52 9.04
C MET A 1 4.72 6.70 10.10
N ASN A 2 6.02 6.92 10.39
CA ASN A 2 6.77 6.11 11.38
C ASN A 2 6.10 6.07 12.77
N ALA A 3 5.67 7.21 13.30
CA ALA A 3 4.95 7.27 14.58
C ALA A 3 3.67 6.43 14.60
N PHE A 4 2.92 6.38 13.49
CA PHE A 4 1.73 5.54 13.38
C PHE A 4 2.11 4.05 13.38
N ARG A 5 3.13 3.66 12.60
CA ARG A 5 3.64 2.28 12.57
C ARG A 5 4.02 1.80 13.96
N GLU A 6 4.81 2.57 14.69
CA GLU A 6 5.25 2.21 16.05
C GLU A 6 4.05 2.00 16.99
N ILE A 7 3.08 2.92 17.00
CA ILE A 7 1.89 2.77 17.84
C ILE A 7 1.07 1.54 17.42
N ALA A 8 0.97 1.25 16.12
CA ALA A 8 0.27 0.06 15.62
C ALA A 8 0.94 -1.26 16.00
N LYS A 9 2.23 -1.26 16.37
CA LYS A 9 2.93 -2.42 16.98
C LYS A 9 2.56 -2.60 18.46
N GLU A 10 2.16 -1.51 19.14
CA GLU A 10 1.90 -1.48 20.57
C GLU A 10 0.41 -1.62 20.94
N LYS A 11 -0.50 -1.18 20.06
CA LYS A 11 -1.94 -1.07 20.34
C LYS A 11 -2.80 -1.58 19.19
N LYS A 12 -3.99 -2.10 19.53
CA LYS A 12 -5.02 -2.41 18.52
C LYS A 12 -5.50 -1.11 17.88
N LEU A 13 -5.72 -1.12 16.58
CA LEU A 13 -6.12 0.04 15.78
C LEU A 13 -7.39 0.69 16.33
N VAL A 14 -8.35 -0.11 16.79
CA VAL A 14 -9.59 0.38 17.41
C VAL A 14 -9.33 1.27 18.63
N SER A 15 -8.26 1.01 19.40
CA SER A 15 -7.91 1.80 20.59
C SER A 15 -6.93 2.94 20.31
N ILE A 16 -6.32 2.99 19.12
CA ILE A 16 -5.49 4.13 18.69
C ILE A 16 -6.39 5.34 18.47
N THR A 17 -5.99 6.49 19.02
CA THR A 17 -6.63 7.78 18.75
C THR A 17 -5.73 8.67 17.91
N VAL A 18 -6.31 9.67 17.24
CA VAL A 18 -5.53 10.72 16.56
C VAL A 18 -4.60 11.43 17.56
N LYS A 19 -4.99 11.55 18.82
CA LYS A 19 -4.15 12.13 19.87
C LYS A 19 -2.86 11.32 20.06
N ASP A 20 -2.97 9.99 20.22
CA ASP A 20 -1.80 9.10 20.36
C ASP A 20 -0.82 9.31 19.19
N ILE A 21 -1.34 9.35 17.96
CA ILE A 21 -0.54 9.52 16.74
C ILE A 21 0.15 10.88 16.72
N THR A 22 -0.60 11.95 17.00
CA THR A 22 -0.07 13.32 16.97
C THR A 22 0.98 13.58 18.06
N GLU A 23 0.79 13.00 19.25
CA GLU A 23 1.75 13.11 20.36
C GLU A 23 3.05 12.39 20.04
N ARG A 24 2.98 11.16 19.50
CA ARG A 24 4.18 10.40 19.10
C ARG A 24 4.91 11.03 17.91
N ALA A 25 4.18 11.60 16.96
CA ALA A 25 4.75 12.29 15.81
C ALA A 25 5.22 13.72 16.12
N THR A 26 4.96 14.22 17.33
CA THR A 26 5.29 15.60 17.72
C THR A 26 4.69 16.66 16.79
N VAL A 27 3.47 16.42 16.30
CA VAL A 27 2.73 17.32 15.37
C VAL A 27 1.42 17.79 15.98
N ASN A 28 0.91 18.94 15.52
CA ASN A 28 -0.42 19.40 15.89
C ASN A 28 -1.50 18.53 15.22
N ARG A 29 -2.63 18.32 15.91
CA ARG A 29 -3.86 17.75 15.33
C ARG A 29 -4.30 18.45 14.04
N ALA A 30 -4.21 19.78 13.97
CA ALA A 30 -4.54 20.51 12.73
C ALA A 30 -3.65 20.07 11.55
N THR A 31 -2.37 19.80 11.81
CA THR A 31 -1.45 19.27 10.80
C THR A 31 -1.81 17.84 10.41
N PHE A 32 -2.18 16.99 11.37
CA PHE A 32 -2.66 15.64 11.05
C PHE A 32 -3.89 15.69 10.14
N TYR A 33 -4.90 16.46 10.51
CA TYR A 33 -6.15 16.56 9.75
C TYR A 33 -6.01 17.28 8.40
N ALA A 34 -4.90 17.99 8.17
CA ALA A 34 -4.57 18.53 6.85
C ALA A 34 -4.14 17.43 5.86
N HIS A 35 -3.73 16.27 6.34
CA HIS A 35 -3.23 15.15 5.52
C HIS A 35 -4.09 13.90 5.62
N PHE A 36 -4.72 13.66 6.77
CA PHE A 36 -5.44 12.42 7.04
C PHE A 36 -6.78 12.69 7.72
N TYR A 37 -7.83 12.08 7.20
CA TYR A 37 -9.16 12.16 7.79
C TYR A 37 -9.21 11.50 9.17
N ASP A 38 -8.61 10.31 9.29
CA ASP A 38 -8.56 9.55 10.53
C ASP A 38 -7.39 8.55 10.58
N LYS A 39 -7.41 7.64 11.57
CA LYS A 39 -6.39 6.62 11.77
C LYS A 39 -6.38 5.50 10.71
N TYR A 40 -7.50 5.29 10.03
CA TYR A 40 -7.60 4.33 8.93
C TYR A 40 -6.99 4.92 7.67
N ASP A 41 -7.21 6.22 7.43
CA ASP A 41 -6.63 6.94 6.30
C ASP A 41 -5.10 6.98 6.35
N ILE A 42 -4.51 7.32 7.51
CA ILE A 42 -3.03 7.26 7.65
C ILE A 42 -2.48 5.82 7.57
N MET A 43 -3.24 4.81 7.98
CA MET A 43 -2.84 3.41 7.85
C MET A 43 -2.76 3.02 6.38
N ASP A 44 -3.83 3.32 5.66
CA ASP A 44 -3.98 3.07 4.24
C ASP A 44 -2.88 3.77 3.43
N TYR A 45 -2.63 5.05 3.71
CA TYR A 45 -1.51 5.80 3.13
C TYR A 45 -0.14 5.16 3.46
N THR A 46 0.08 4.77 4.71
CA THR A 46 1.35 4.19 5.17
C THR A 46 1.65 2.86 4.47
N LEU A 47 0.61 2.07 4.18
CA LEU A 47 0.72 0.81 3.44
C LEU A 47 0.96 1.06 1.95
N SER A 48 0.17 1.94 1.34
CA SER A 48 0.26 2.33 -0.07
C SER A 48 1.68 2.76 -0.44
N GLU A 49 2.28 3.68 0.33
CA GLU A 49 3.65 4.15 0.10
C GLU A 49 4.70 3.03 0.10
N THR A 50 4.46 1.96 0.85
CA THR A 50 5.42 0.84 0.97
C THR A 50 5.25 -0.14 -0.17
N ILE A 51 4.01 -0.57 -0.45
CA ILE A 51 3.75 -1.54 -1.51
C ILE A 51 4.03 -0.92 -2.89
N LEU A 52 3.64 0.32 -3.13
CA LEU A 52 3.91 1.05 -4.37
C LEU A 52 5.42 1.13 -4.61
N LYS A 53 6.21 1.46 -3.58
CA LYS A 53 7.67 1.50 -3.69
C LYS A 53 8.25 0.13 -4.00
N ASN A 54 7.81 -0.91 -3.29
CA ASN A 54 8.33 -2.27 -3.45
C ASN A 54 8.00 -2.86 -4.82
N LEU A 55 6.76 -2.68 -5.30
CA LEU A 55 6.31 -3.15 -6.61
C LEU A 55 6.99 -2.38 -7.74
N ASN A 56 7.04 -1.05 -7.67
CA ASN A 56 7.74 -0.24 -8.67
C ASN A 56 9.22 -0.58 -8.75
N GLN A 57 9.89 -0.83 -7.62
CA GLN A 57 11.29 -1.27 -7.63
C GLN A 57 11.44 -2.66 -8.28
N SER A 58 10.55 -3.59 -7.96
CA SER A 58 10.58 -4.95 -8.51
C SER A 58 10.37 -4.96 -10.02
N LEU A 59 9.46 -4.12 -10.51
CA LEU A 59 9.08 -4.04 -11.92
C LEU A 59 10.03 -3.18 -12.75
N ASN A 60 10.52 -2.06 -12.24
CA ASN A 60 11.52 -1.25 -12.95
C ASN A 60 12.86 -1.99 -13.15
N MET A 61 13.12 -3.05 -12.38
CA MET A 61 14.27 -3.92 -12.60
C MET A 61 14.13 -4.83 -13.83
N VAL A 62 12.93 -4.96 -14.39
CA VAL A 62 12.69 -5.81 -15.56
C VAL A 62 12.23 -4.95 -16.72
N ALA A 63 13.06 -4.90 -17.77
CA ALA A 63 12.79 -4.10 -18.97
C ALA A 63 11.56 -4.58 -19.76
N GLU A 64 11.11 -5.82 -19.52
CA GLU A 64 9.98 -6.47 -20.19
C GLU A 64 9.21 -7.31 -19.18
N LEU A 65 7.88 -7.34 -19.30
CA LEU A 65 7.04 -8.23 -18.49
C LEU A 65 7.22 -9.66 -18.98
N ASN A 66 7.97 -10.46 -18.22
CA ASN A 66 8.24 -11.87 -18.52
C ASN A 66 8.03 -12.74 -17.27
N GLU A 67 8.18 -14.06 -17.43
CA GLU A 67 8.01 -15.03 -16.32
C GLU A 67 8.83 -14.64 -15.08
N LYS A 68 10.07 -14.17 -15.27
CA LYS A 68 10.93 -13.73 -14.16
C LYS A 68 10.37 -12.49 -13.46
N ALA A 69 9.82 -11.54 -14.21
CA ALA A 69 9.15 -10.38 -13.63
C ALA A 69 7.95 -10.79 -12.77
N LEU A 70 7.11 -11.69 -13.29
CA LEU A 70 5.92 -12.18 -12.58
C LEU A 70 6.31 -12.93 -11.30
N CYS A 71 7.31 -13.81 -11.35
CA CYS A 71 7.86 -14.47 -10.17
C CYS A 71 8.39 -13.47 -9.14
N GLN A 72 9.13 -12.45 -9.58
CA GLN A 72 9.65 -11.42 -8.69
C GLN A 72 8.54 -10.58 -8.06
N CYS A 73 7.51 -10.19 -8.82
CA CYS A 73 6.32 -9.52 -8.29
C CYS A 73 5.64 -10.37 -7.23
N PHE A 74 5.42 -11.65 -7.49
CA PHE A 74 4.80 -12.56 -6.54
C PHE A 74 5.61 -12.67 -5.24
N ILE A 75 6.93 -12.86 -5.34
CA ILE A 75 7.83 -12.87 -4.18
C ILE A 75 7.72 -11.56 -3.41
N THR A 76 7.83 -10.41 -4.08
CA THR A 76 7.74 -9.09 -3.44
C THR A 76 6.41 -8.89 -2.72
N ILE A 77 5.29 -9.29 -3.32
CA ILE A 77 3.96 -9.21 -2.71
C ILE A 77 3.89 -10.11 -1.47
N THR A 78 4.30 -11.38 -1.59
CA THR A 78 4.25 -12.32 -0.46
C THR A 78 5.15 -11.89 0.70
N SER A 79 6.37 -11.42 0.42
CA SER A 79 7.26 -10.84 1.42
C SER A 79 6.64 -9.62 2.09
N TYR A 80 6.04 -8.71 1.31
CA TYR A 80 5.37 -7.53 1.87
C TYR A 80 4.19 -7.88 2.79
N ILE A 81 3.35 -8.84 2.37
CA ILE A 81 2.23 -9.34 3.19
C ILE A 81 2.77 -9.94 4.50
N GLN A 82 3.82 -10.76 4.41
CA GLN A 82 4.44 -11.40 5.58
C GLN A 82 5.05 -10.36 6.52
N ASP A 83 5.85 -9.43 6.01
CA ASP A 83 6.47 -8.36 6.78
C ASP A 83 5.40 -7.52 7.50
N THR A 84 4.34 -7.15 6.79
CA THR A 84 3.24 -6.37 7.35
C THR A 84 2.51 -7.13 8.46
N HIS A 85 2.28 -8.43 8.25
CA HIS A 85 1.64 -9.30 9.24
C HIS A 85 2.52 -9.48 10.49
N GLU A 86 3.83 -9.65 10.33
CA GLU A 86 4.78 -9.77 11.45
C GLU A 86 4.92 -8.44 12.21
N GLU A 87 5.07 -7.33 11.49
CA GLU A 87 5.19 -6.00 12.08
C GLU A 87 3.94 -5.59 12.86
N CYS A 88 2.75 -5.93 12.38
CA CYS A 88 1.49 -5.47 12.92
C CYS A 88 0.58 -6.62 13.38
N ARG A 89 1.16 -7.60 14.09
CA ARG A 89 0.45 -8.81 14.54
C ARG A 89 -0.82 -8.53 15.37
N LEU A 90 -0.90 -7.40 16.07
CA LEU A 90 -2.07 -6.99 16.84
C LEU A 90 -3.25 -6.53 15.97
N ASN A 91 -2.97 -6.18 14.71
CA ASN A 91 -3.88 -5.56 13.76
C ASN A 91 -3.94 -6.32 12.44
N SER A 92 -3.58 -7.61 12.44
CA SER A 92 -3.41 -8.43 11.24
C SER A 92 -4.63 -8.46 10.33
N GLU A 93 -5.84 -8.48 10.89
CA GLU A 93 -7.10 -8.46 10.12
C GLU A 93 -7.29 -7.13 9.39
N ALA A 94 -7.25 -6.01 10.12
CA ALA A 94 -7.41 -4.67 9.54
C ALA A 94 -6.31 -4.32 8.52
N TYR A 95 -5.08 -4.76 8.77
CA TYR A 95 -3.99 -4.62 7.81
C TYR A 95 -4.17 -5.55 6.62
N GLY A 96 -4.63 -6.78 6.82
CA GLY A 96 -4.84 -7.76 5.75
C GLY A 96 -5.81 -7.27 4.68
N GLU A 97 -6.99 -6.79 5.09
CA GLU A 97 -7.99 -6.25 4.16
C GLU A 97 -7.45 -5.08 3.31
N ILE A 98 -6.69 -4.18 3.94
CA ILE A 98 -6.13 -3.01 3.26
C ILE A 98 -4.96 -3.41 2.36
N VAL A 99 -4.08 -4.30 2.82
CA VAL A 99 -2.98 -4.81 2.02
C VAL A 99 -3.51 -5.51 0.77
N GLU A 100 -4.52 -6.36 0.89
CA GLU A 100 -5.14 -7.04 -0.26
C GLU A 100 -5.68 -6.02 -1.27
N LYS A 101 -6.46 -5.05 -0.78
CA LYS A 101 -6.99 -3.97 -1.61
C LYS A 101 -5.87 -3.20 -2.33
N ARG A 102 -4.83 -2.81 -1.62
CA ARG A 102 -3.72 -2.01 -2.17
C ARG A 102 -2.86 -2.79 -3.15
N VAL A 103 -2.58 -4.06 -2.87
CA VAL A 103 -1.87 -4.92 -3.83
C VAL A 103 -2.66 -5.04 -5.14
N LYS A 104 -3.99 -5.18 -5.06
CA LYS A 104 -4.86 -5.23 -6.25
C LYS A 104 -4.81 -3.92 -7.03
N GLU A 105 -5.04 -2.78 -6.38
CA GLU A 105 -5.03 -1.45 -7.03
C GLU A 105 -3.68 -1.15 -7.71
N GLU A 106 -2.56 -1.43 -7.05
CA GLU A 106 -1.23 -1.21 -7.63
C GLU A 106 -0.96 -2.11 -8.84
N LEU A 107 -1.35 -3.39 -8.78
CA LEU A 107 -1.21 -4.30 -9.91
C LEU A 107 -2.05 -3.85 -11.10
N GLU A 108 -3.28 -3.39 -10.86
CA GLU A 108 -4.14 -2.82 -11.90
C GLU A 108 -3.47 -1.60 -12.56
N ASP A 109 -2.97 -0.65 -11.77
CA ASP A 109 -2.29 0.53 -12.29
C ASP A 109 -1.05 0.18 -13.12
N ILE A 110 -0.26 -0.78 -12.64
CA ILE A 110 0.91 -1.30 -13.35
C ILE A 110 0.49 -1.93 -14.68
N PHE A 111 -0.49 -2.83 -14.68
CA PHE A 111 -0.92 -3.52 -15.89
C PHE A 111 -1.55 -2.55 -16.89
N LEU A 112 -2.38 -1.61 -16.44
CA LEU A 112 -2.95 -0.56 -17.27
C LEU A 112 -1.86 0.29 -17.93
N LYS A 113 -0.81 0.64 -17.18
CA LYS A 113 0.33 1.39 -17.72
C LYS A 113 1.09 0.58 -18.78
N LEU A 114 1.41 -0.68 -18.51
CA LEU A 114 2.08 -1.57 -19.46
C LEU A 114 1.26 -1.77 -20.75
N MET A 115 -0.05 -2.00 -20.62
CA MET A 115 -0.94 -2.16 -21.77
C MET A 115 -1.07 -0.87 -22.59
N SER A 116 -1.11 0.30 -21.93
CA SER A 116 -1.16 1.60 -22.62
C SER A 116 0.11 1.90 -23.40
N ASP A 117 1.27 1.41 -22.92
CA ASP A 117 2.56 1.60 -23.57
C ASP A 117 2.72 0.69 -24.81
N GLU A 118 2.15 -0.53 -24.81
CA GLU A 118 2.18 -1.46 -25.96
C GLU A 118 1.03 -1.25 -26.97
N HIS A 119 -0.15 -0.80 -26.53
CA HIS A 119 -1.34 -0.67 -27.35
C HIS A 119 -1.93 0.75 -27.30
N LYS A 120 -1.37 1.66 -28.11
CA LYS A 120 -1.85 3.05 -28.25
C LYS A 120 -3.29 3.21 -28.74
N ASP A 121 -3.94 2.13 -29.19
CA ASP A 121 -5.28 2.11 -29.79
C ASP A 121 -6.39 1.61 -28.86
N ILE A 122 -6.07 1.11 -27.66
CA ILE A 122 -7.10 0.65 -26.71
C ILE A 122 -7.35 1.74 -25.67
N ASP A 123 -8.59 2.23 -25.67
CA ASP A 123 -9.03 3.26 -24.74
C ASP A 123 -8.95 2.76 -23.27
N ARG A 124 -8.36 3.60 -22.43
CA ARG A 124 -8.05 3.32 -21.02
C ARG A 124 -9.32 3.05 -20.20
N GLU A 125 -10.44 3.66 -20.61
CA GLU A 125 -11.76 3.48 -20.00
C GLU A 125 -12.29 2.06 -20.26
N THR A 126 -12.04 1.50 -21.45
CA THR A 126 -12.50 0.16 -21.85
C THR A 126 -11.78 -0.95 -21.08
N LEU A 127 -10.47 -0.78 -20.82
CA LEU A 127 -9.68 -1.73 -20.03
C LEU A 127 -10.06 -1.69 -18.54
N ALA A 128 -10.31 -0.51 -17.99
CA ALA A 128 -10.67 -0.35 -16.57
C ALA A 128 -12.07 -0.91 -16.23
N THR A 129 -13.04 -0.86 -17.16
CA THR A 129 -14.38 -1.44 -16.93
C THR A 129 -14.46 -2.96 -17.03
N SER A 130 -13.39 -3.64 -17.44
CA SER A 130 -13.38 -5.07 -17.73
C SER A 130 -12.76 -5.95 -16.62
N ALA A 131 -12.24 -5.35 -15.54
CA ALA A 131 -11.60 -6.01 -14.39
C ALA A 131 -12.44 -5.93 -13.12
#